data_AF-A0A1G2BUK3-F1
#
_entry.id   AF-A0A1G2BUK3-F1
#
_cell.length_a   1.000
_cell.length_b   1.000
_cell.length_c   1.000
_cell.angle_alpha   90.00
_cell.angle_beta   90.00
_cell.angle_gamma   90.00
#
_symmetry.space_group_name_H-M   'P 1'
#
loop_
_entity.id
_entity.type
_entity.pdbx_description
1 polymer ?
#
loop_
_entity_poly.entity_id
_entity_poly.type
_entity_poly.pdbx_seq_one_letter_code
_entity_poly.pdbx_strand_id
1 'polypeptide(L)'
;MLYTFCLKNSVHTRRWFVFGFKPLRQDAKDGGDVAGRTRKDIETRSSRASAFAEKLFGAWRAETIMKINKRITDTYCHTFAVEKSGLAAISVSARCQSKKQLKSNTDEDLRVEIDGFGFREIPPEKNIQQYNIPASFNGSKLKGLKKTVVFFVMLKKGEHTIDLIPKPSAFVEKIAIQEFKDSKNVTLPVNEQAEDGDRRPWFAFVLVHASLKLLTLAVDAQYRLGDSDDIKVIIDNNIQKQEHSYLHRFWAFAGSLLKKIKQKKEEQEKTFSPNLSKARHYIEIWADRTPTLHSIALEIDPVFSQDAPKEPEKRIPTVDDPEWTGDFHDDIEEMLMARLIFGEARNEPRAAKERIAWSVVNRTEAGSWWPNTIQGAILQKGQYDPFKAKDSNYDDIIDPLRKVGQKTKAAWQECYAVASEVMARKTKNPTPATHFHGIGVTRDWFEKHVVPQGRFLEKIGNTSFYWSPN
;
A
#
# COMPACT_ATOMS: atom_id res chain seq x y z
N MET A 1 -37.57 -23.77 -21.21
CA MET A 1 -38.25 -24.47 -20.11
C MET A 1 -38.00 -23.65 -18.85
N LEU A 2 -39.10 -23.15 -18.28
CA LEU A 2 -39.31 -22.19 -17.18
C LEU A 2 -38.12 -21.48 -16.49
N TYR A 3 -38.10 -20.15 -16.69
CA TYR A 3 -37.63 -19.15 -15.72
C TYR A 3 -38.55 -19.13 -14.48
N THR A 4 -37.98 -19.03 -13.28
CA THR A 4 -38.74 -18.68 -12.08
C THR A 4 -38.19 -17.38 -11.51
N PHE A 5 -38.98 -16.31 -11.66
CA PHE A 5 -38.85 -15.04 -10.95
C PHE A 5 -39.35 -15.21 -9.51
N CYS A 6 -38.62 -14.69 -8.53
CA CYS A 6 -39.15 -14.47 -7.19
C CYS A 6 -38.88 -13.02 -6.77
N LEU A 7 -39.87 -12.17 -7.04
CA LEU A 7 -40.00 -10.82 -6.48
C LEU A 7 -40.54 -10.97 -5.05
N LYS A 8 -39.79 -10.50 -4.05
CA LYS A 8 -40.35 -10.13 -2.75
C LYS A 8 -40.14 -8.64 -2.52
N ASN A 9 -41.25 -7.93 -2.57
CA ASN A 9 -41.44 -6.58 -2.06
C ASN A 9 -41.01 -6.48 -0.59
N SER A 10 -40.24 -5.46 -0.25
CA SER A 10 -40.20 -4.95 1.12
C SER A 10 -40.26 -3.43 1.09
N VAL A 11 -41.38 -2.92 1.56
CA VAL A 11 -41.65 -1.51 1.82
C VAL A 11 -40.71 -1.06 2.94
N HIS A 12 -39.84 -0.09 2.68
CA HIS A 12 -39.07 0.57 3.74
C HIS A 12 -39.57 2.00 3.92
N THR A 13 -40.32 2.17 5.01
CA THR A 13 -40.67 3.44 5.64
C THR A 13 -39.41 4.25 5.96
N ARG A 14 -39.29 5.46 5.41
CA ARG A 14 -38.29 6.45 5.83
C ARG A 14 -38.63 6.96 7.22
N ARG A 15 -37.96 6.43 8.25
CA ARG A 15 -37.93 7.05 9.58
C ARG A 15 -36.85 8.13 9.60
N TRP A 16 -37.27 9.37 9.76
CA TRP A 16 -36.39 10.47 10.12
C TRP A 16 -35.98 10.31 11.58
N PHE A 17 -34.68 10.09 11.83
CA PHE A 17 -34.12 10.21 13.17
C PHE A 17 -33.87 11.69 13.46
N VAL A 18 -34.70 12.27 14.32
CA VAL A 18 -34.41 13.55 14.97
C VAL A 18 -33.46 13.26 16.13
N PHE A 19 -32.22 13.72 16.04
CA PHE A 19 -31.28 13.70 17.17
C PHE A 19 -31.83 14.62 18.28
N GLY A 20 -32.28 14.00 19.38
CA GLY A 20 -32.63 14.70 20.60
C GLY A 20 -31.39 15.26 21.27
N PHE A 21 -31.20 16.57 21.21
CA PHE A 21 -30.32 17.29 22.13
C PHE A 21 -30.91 17.20 23.54
N LYS A 22 -30.21 16.55 24.47
CA LYS A 22 -30.43 16.76 25.90
C LYS A 22 -29.95 18.18 26.24
N PRO A 23 -30.77 19.05 26.84
CA PRO A 23 -30.25 20.29 27.38
C PRO A 23 -29.45 20.00 28.66
N LEU A 24 -28.26 20.58 28.71
CA LEU A 24 -27.52 20.81 29.95
C LEU A 24 -28.41 21.62 30.91
N ARG A 25 -28.49 21.16 32.17
CA ARG A 25 -29.03 21.97 33.26
C ARG A 25 -28.15 23.21 33.41
N GLN A 26 -28.74 24.37 33.17
CA GLN A 26 -28.23 25.64 33.64
C GLN A 26 -29.31 26.24 34.52
N ASP A 27 -29.01 26.31 35.82
CA ASP A 27 -29.77 27.09 36.78
C ASP A 27 -29.53 28.57 36.47
N ALA A 28 -30.54 29.23 35.92
CA ALA A 28 -30.63 30.69 35.94
C ALA A 28 -32.10 31.08 35.93
N LYS A 29 -32.53 31.64 37.06
CA LYS A 29 -33.74 32.45 37.18
C LYS A 29 -33.59 33.64 36.23
N ASP A 30 -34.54 33.83 35.34
CA ASP A 30 -35.23 35.11 35.13
C ASP A 30 -36.29 34.95 34.04
N GLY A 31 -37.50 35.40 34.36
CA GLY A 31 -38.68 35.30 33.51
C GLY A 31 -38.62 36.26 32.33
N GLY A 32 -38.97 35.73 31.16
CA GLY A 32 -39.18 36.52 29.95
C GLY A 32 -39.92 35.69 28.92
N ASP A 33 -41.16 36.07 28.64
CA ASP A 33 -42.01 35.55 27.56
C ASP A 33 -41.26 35.50 26.22
N VAL A 34 -41.24 34.34 25.57
CA VAL A 34 -40.92 34.24 24.14
C VAL A 34 -41.95 33.36 23.45
N ALA A 35 -42.80 34.06 22.70
CA ALA A 35 -43.84 33.54 21.82
C ALA A 35 -43.32 32.51 20.80
N GLY A 36 -44.23 31.60 20.43
CA GLY A 36 -43.99 30.41 19.63
C GLY A 36 -43.35 30.66 18.27
N ARG A 37 -42.30 29.88 17.98
CA ARG A 37 -41.81 29.68 16.61
C ARG A 37 -42.63 28.58 15.97
N THR A 38 -43.19 28.89 14.80
CA THR A 38 -44.02 27.95 14.07
C THR A 38 -43.16 26.96 13.29
N ARG A 39 -43.71 25.78 13.00
CA ARG A 39 -43.06 24.69 12.25
C ARG A 39 -42.46 25.15 10.90
N LYS A 40 -43.05 26.20 10.29
CA LYS A 40 -42.57 26.85 9.06
C LYS A 40 -41.19 27.51 9.21
N ASP A 41 -40.87 28.05 10.38
CA ASP A 41 -39.60 28.76 10.62
C ASP A 41 -38.41 27.79 10.73
N ILE A 42 -38.67 26.55 11.14
CA ILE A 42 -37.67 25.48 11.23
C ILE A 42 -37.38 24.89 9.85
N GLU A 43 -38.42 24.67 9.03
CA GLU A 43 -38.26 24.18 7.65
C GLU A 43 -37.53 25.21 6.75
N THR A 44 -37.78 26.50 6.94
CA THR A 44 -37.13 27.57 6.17
C THR A 44 -35.64 27.75 6.54
N ARG A 45 -35.26 27.47 7.79
CA ARG A 45 -33.85 27.48 8.21
C ARG A 45 -33.09 26.24 7.74
N SER A 46 -33.74 25.07 7.72
CA SER A 46 -33.16 23.84 7.19
C SER A 46 -32.91 23.93 5.68
N SER A 47 -33.85 24.48 4.90
CA SER A 47 -33.67 24.67 3.46
C SER A 47 -32.60 25.71 3.12
N ARG A 48 -32.48 26.80 3.90
CA ARG A 48 -31.41 27.80 3.72
C ARG A 48 -30.02 27.27 4.09
N ALA A 49 -29.90 26.43 5.11
CA ALA A 49 -28.62 25.78 5.45
C ALA A 49 -28.18 24.78 4.36
N SER A 50 -29.12 24.02 3.80
CA SER A 50 -28.86 23.11 2.68
C SER A 50 -28.46 23.86 1.40
N ALA A 51 -29.14 24.95 1.07
CA ALA A 51 -28.82 25.79 -0.09
C ALA A 51 -27.49 26.55 0.08
N PHE A 52 -27.12 26.92 1.31
CA PHE A 52 -25.84 27.55 1.61
C PHE A 52 -24.67 26.55 1.53
N ALA A 53 -24.87 25.31 1.97
CA ALA A 53 -23.92 24.23 1.79
C ALA A 53 -23.74 23.84 0.31
N GLU A 54 -24.82 23.76 -0.47
CA GLU A 54 -24.73 23.52 -1.92
C GLU A 54 -23.98 24.64 -2.67
N LYS A 55 -24.12 25.88 -2.20
CA LYS A 55 -23.47 27.05 -2.82
C LYS A 55 -21.98 27.19 -2.47
N LEU A 56 -21.55 26.72 -1.29
CA LEU A 56 -20.15 26.77 -0.85
C LEU A 56 -19.35 25.52 -1.24
N PHE A 57 -19.99 24.37 -1.43
CA PHE A 57 -19.28 23.11 -1.57
C PHE A 57 -19.50 22.40 -2.92
N GLY A 58 -20.22 23.00 -3.86
CA GLY A 58 -20.57 22.35 -5.13
C GLY A 58 -21.65 21.28 -4.93
N ALA A 59 -22.41 20.97 -5.97
CA ALA A 59 -23.55 20.07 -5.85
C ALA A 59 -23.10 18.59 -5.80
N TRP A 60 -22.76 18.08 -4.62
CA TRP A 60 -22.38 16.68 -4.38
C TRP A 60 -23.48 15.67 -4.77
N ARG A 61 -23.08 14.45 -5.08
CA ARG A 61 -23.97 13.27 -5.07
C ARG A 61 -23.80 12.49 -3.76
N ALA A 62 -24.77 11.62 -3.49
CA ALA A 62 -24.85 10.82 -2.27
C ALA A 62 -23.53 10.05 -2.02
N GLU A 63 -22.95 10.23 -0.83
CA GLU A 63 -21.85 9.40 -0.35
C GLU A 63 -22.40 8.00 -0.02
N THR A 64 -21.86 6.97 -0.65
CA THR A 64 -22.18 5.58 -0.28
C THR A 64 -21.19 5.14 0.77
N ILE A 65 -21.66 4.96 2.01
CA ILE A 65 -20.84 4.54 3.14
C ILE A 65 -21.15 3.09 3.51
N MET A 66 -20.13 2.25 3.49
CA MET A 66 -20.20 0.88 3.98
C MET A 66 -19.34 0.71 5.23
N LYS A 67 -19.98 0.39 6.35
CA LYS A 67 -19.29 0.00 7.59
C LYS A 67 -19.02 -1.49 7.55
N ILE A 68 -17.74 -1.85 7.57
CA ILE A 68 -17.28 -3.24 7.54
C ILE A 68 -17.00 -3.72 8.96
N ASN A 69 -16.24 -2.94 9.74
CA ASN A 69 -15.86 -3.21 11.13
C ASN A 69 -15.47 -4.69 11.39
N LYS A 70 -14.60 -5.22 10.53
CA LYS A 70 -14.25 -6.64 10.54
C LYS A 70 -12.75 -6.84 10.32
N ARG A 71 -12.20 -7.83 11.02
CA ARG A 71 -10.87 -8.36 10.71
C ARG A 71 -10.95 -9.31 9.52
N ILE A 72 -10.14 -9.06 8.50
CA ILE A 72 -10.00 -9.91 7.31
C ILE A 72 -8.64 -10.60 7.35
N THR A 73 -8.63 -11.88 6.98
CA THR A 73 -7.43 -12.74 6.84
C THR A 73 -7.20 -13.17 5.40
N ASP A 74 -8.25 -13.07 4.59
CA ASP A 74 -8.27 -13.37 3.17
C ASP A 74 -8.66 -12.11 2.40
N THR A 75 -8.39 -12.09 1.10
CA THR A 75 -8.78 -11.01 0.22
C THR A 75 -10.28 -10.73 0.31
N TYR A 76 -10.64 -9.49 0.60
CA TYR A 76 -12.02 -9.02 0.59
C TYR A 76 -12.26 -8.17 -0.65
N CYS A 77 -13.14 -8.65 -1.54
CA CYS A 77 -13.56 -7.94 -2.74
C CYS A 77 -14.88 -7.23 -2.48
N HIS A 78 -14.93 -5.93 -2.75
CA HIS A 78 -16.16 -5.14 -2.72
C HIS A 78 -16.49 -4.60 -4.11
N THR A 79 -17.65 -4.99 -4.62
CA THR A 79 -18.20 -4.46 -5.88
C THR A 79 -19.10 -3.26 -5.61
N PHE A 80 -18.96 -2.22 -6.43
CA PHE A 80 -19.82 -1.05 -6.43
C PHE A 80 -20.10 -0.60 -7.87
N ALA A 81 -21.14 0.22 -8.05
CA ALA A 81 -21.49 0.76 -9.35
C ALA A 81 -21.33 2.28 -9.36
N VAL A 82 -20.83 2.80 -10.46
CA VAL A 82 -20.73 4.23 -10.76
C VAL A 82 -21.80 4.58 -11.79
N GLU A 83 -22.66 5.55 -11.48
CA GLU A 83 -23.79 5.88 -12.34
C GLU A 83 -23.39 6.62 -13.62
N LYS A 84 -22.32 7.42 -13.54
CA LYS A 84 -21.81 8.26 -14.62
C LYS A 84 -20.30 8.24 -14.63
N SER A 85 -19.70 8.12 -15.82
CA SER A 85 -18.25 8.23 -15.95
C SER A 85 -17.77 9.57 -15.40
N GLY A 86 -16.76 9.55 -14.55
CA GLY A 86 -16.28 10.76 -13.88
C GLY A 86 -15.31 10.45 -12.74
N LEU A 87 -14.94 11.50 -12.01
CA LEU A 87 -14.06 11.39 -10.86
C LEU A 87 -14.83 10.83 -9.66
N ALA A 88 -14.21 9.89 -8.96
CA ALA A 88 -14.66 9.38 -7.68
C ALA A 88 -13.55 9.49 -6.63
N ALA A 89 -13.93 9.75 -5.38
CA ALA A 89 -13.10 9.51 -4.21
C ALA A 89 -13.53 8.21 -3.53
N ILE A 90 -12.61 7.26 -3.46
CA ILE A 90 -12.79 6.00 -2.74
C ILE A 90 -11.97 6.07 -1.46
N SER A 91 -12.62 6.09 -0.31
CA SER A 91 -11.99 6.13 1.00
C SER A 91 -12.01 4.76 1.66
N VAL A 92 -10.85 4.24 2.04
CA VAL A 92 -10.71 3.01 2.83
C VAL A 92 -10.09 3.38 4.18
N SER A 93 -10.78 3.04 5.27
CA SER A 93 -10.27 3.19 6.63
C SER A 93 -9.98 1.83 7.25
N ALA A 94 -8.77 1.64 7.75
CA ALA A 94 -8.34 0.39 8.35
C ALA A 94 -7.27 0.60 9.45
N ARG A 95 -7.03 -0.48 10.19
CA ARG A 95 -6.02 -0.60 11.25
C ARG A 95 -5.20 -1.86 11.01
N CYS A 96 -3.90 -1.73 11.23
CA CYS A 96 -2.96 -2.83 11.17
C CYS A 96 -2.07 -2.78 12.41
N GLN A 97 -1.91 -3.91 13.08
CA GLN A 97 -1.10 -4.02 14.29
C GLN A 97 0.36 -4.35 13.96
N SER A 98 1.27 -3.83 14.79
CA SER A 98 2.68 -4.20 14.68
C SER A 98 2.93 -5.62 15.23
N LYS A 99 4.01 -6.25 14.78
CA LYS A 99 4.50 -7.55 15.25
C LYS A 99 4.68 -7.59 16.77
N LYS A 100 5.08 -6.45 17.37
CA LYS A 100 5.21 -6.29 18.83
C LYS A 100 3.85 -6.39 19.55
N GLN A 101 2.80 -5.77 19.00
CA GLN A 101 1.45 -5.84 19.56
C GLN A 101 0.84 -7.24 19.39
N LEU A 102 1.17 -7.90 18.28
CA LEU A 102 0.68 -9.25 17.95
C LEU A 102 1.45 -10.36 18.68
N LYS A 103 2.61 -10.06 19.26
CA LYS A 103 3.59 -11.07 19.70
C LYS A 103 3.90 -12.08 18.58
N SER A 104 4.03 -11.56 17.36
CA SER A 104 4.28 -12.31 16.11
C SER A 104 5.65 -11.96 15.52
N ASN A 105 6.11 -12.76 14.57
CA ASN A 105 7.30 -12.46 13.76
C ASN A 105 7.01 -11.50 12.59
N THR A 106 5.74 -11.26 12.30
CA THR A 106 5.26 -10.42 11.18
C THR A 106 4.30 -9.34 11.67
N ASP A 107 4.32 -8.21 10.97
CA ASP A 107 3.32 -7.15 11.14
C ASP A 107 2.02 -7.55 10.40
N GLU A 108 0.90 -6.95 10.79
CA GLU A 108 -0.27 -6.88 9.93
C GLU A 108 -0.08 -5.77 8.92
N ASP A 109 -0.44 -6.00 7.67
CA ASP A 109 -0.42 -5.02 6.60
C ASP A 109 -1.67 -5.20 5.71
N LEU A 110 -2.04 -4.15 4.98
CA LEU A 110 -3.14 -4.17 4.02
C LEU A 110 -2.75 -3.37 2.78
N ARG A 111 -2.96 -3.95 1.60
CA ARG A 111 -2.95 -3.20 0.34
C ARG A 111 -4.34 -3.12 -0.25
N VAL A 112 -4.58 -2.09 -1.06
CA VAL A 112 -5.83 -1.84 -1.77
C VAL A 112 -5.55 -1.87 -3.26
N GLU A 113 -6.42 -2.51 -4.02
CA GLU A 113 -6.43 -2.47 -5.49
C GLU A 113 -7.82 -2.00 -5.96
N ILE A 114 -7.88 -1.26 -7.06
CA ILE A 114 -9.13 -0.77 -7.66
C ILE A 114 -9.21 -1.31 -9.08
N ASP A 115 -10.23 -2.09 -9.42
CA ASP A 115 -10.33 -2.80 -10.71
C ASP A 115 -9.06 -3.62 -11.05
N GLY A 116 -8.46 -4.26 -10.04
CA GLY A 116 -7.18 -4.98 -10.15
C GLY A 116 -5.95 -4.08 -10.34
N PHE A 117 -6.11 -2.75 -10.35
CA PHE A 117 -4.99 -1.81 -10.40
C PHE A 117 -4.33 -1.69 -9.03
N GLY A 118 -3.10 -2.19 -8.94
CA GLY A 118 -2.23 -2.05 -7.76
C GLY A 118 -1.43 -0.75 -7.73
N PHE A 119 -1.09 -0.32 -6.51
CA PHE A 119 -0.27 0.85 -6.26
C PHE A 119 1.17 0.45 -5.90
N ARG A 120 2.13 1.30 -6.25
CA ARG A 120 3.57 1.13 -5.96
C ARG A 120 4.21 2.44 -5.52
N GLU A 121 5.41 2.38 -4.96
CA GLU A 121 6.21 3.50 -4.49
C GLU A 121 6.55 4.53 -5.59
N ILE A 122 6.81 5.78 -5.17
CA ILE A 122 7.22 6.89 -6.04
C ILE A 122 8.49 7.53 -5.44
N PRO A 123 9.61 7.66 -6.18
CA PRO A 123 9.81 7.10 -7.50
C PRO A 123 9.78 5.55 -7.44
N PRO A 124 9.43 4.89 -8.54
CA PRO A 124 9.53 3.43 -8.65
C PRO A 124 10.89 2.94 -8.16
N GLU A 125 10.87 2.11 -7.12
CA GLU A 125 12.04 1.39 -6.67
C GLU A 125 12.27 0.16 -7.53
N LYS A 126 13.45 -0.38 -7.33
CA LYS A 126 13.93 -1.59 -7.99
C LYS A 126 12.99 -2.77 -7.67
N ASN A 127 12.56 -2.91 -6.40
CA ASN A 127 11.56 -3.90 -5.96
C ASN A 127 10.22 -3.22 -5.70
N ILE A 128 9.14 -3.78 -6.25
CA ILE A 128 7.79 -3.23 -6.07
C ILE A 128 7.37 -3.35 -4.58
N GLN A 129 7.21 -2.22 -3.93
CA GLN A 129 6.65 -2.10 -2.59
C GLN A 129 5.13 -1.98 -2.69
N GLN A 130 4.40 -2.97 -2.18
CA GLN A 130 2.93 -2.95 -2.22
C GLN A 130 2.29 -2.71 -0.83
N TYR A 131 3.03 -2.99 0.24
CA TYR A 131 2.56 -2.90 1.64
C TYR A 131 3.31 -1.84 2.47
N ASN A 132 4.31 -1.19 1.86
CA ASN A 132 5.11 -0.16 2.50
C ASN A 132 5.08 1.16 1.70
N ILE A 133 3.90 1.51 1.22
CA ILE A 133 3.66 2.71 0.40
C ILE A 133 2.56 3.58 1.01
N PRO A 134 2.48 4.87 0.64
CA PRO A 134 1.42 5.77 1.10
C PRO A 134 0.00 5.22 0.90
N ALA A 135 -0.24 4.53 -0.22
CA ALA A 135 -1.52 3.92 -0.57
C ALA A 135 -1.87 2.63 0.22
N SER A 136 -1.00 2.17 1.13
CA SER A 136 -1.16 0.93 1.90
C SER A 136 -1.23 1.19 3.41
N PHE A 137 -1.57 0.16 4.19
CA PHE A 137 -1.61 0.19 5.65
C PHE A 137 -0.49 -0.71 6.17
N ASN A 138 0.46 -0.13 6.89
CA ASN A 138 1.61 -0.84 7.39
C ASN A 138 1.58 -0.95 8.92
N GLY A 139 1.53 -2.15 9.48
CA GLY A 139 1.34 -2.37 10.91
C GLY A 139 2.48 -1.82 11.77
N SER A 140 3.70 -1.85 11.26
CA SER A 140 4.86 -1.29 11.96
C SER A 140 4.77 0.24 12.11
N LYS A 141 4.18 0.92 11.12
CA LYS A 141 3.96 2.37 11.12
C LYS A 141 2.69 2.77 11.88
N LEU A 142 1.62 2.00 11.73
CA LEU A 142 0.31 2.31 12.29
C LEU A 142 0.16 1.93 13.74
N LYS A 143 0.80 0.85 14.18
CA LYS A 143 0.73 0.35 15.56
C LYS A 143 -0.72 0.22 16.07
N GLY A 144 -1.63 -0.28 15.23
CA GLY A 144 -3.05 -0.47 15.55
C GLY A 144 -3.93 0.79 15.47
N LEU A 145 -3.35 1.96 15.19
CA LEU A 145 -4.10 3.21 15.02
C LEU A 145 -4.67 3.30 13.60
N LYS A 146 -5.79 4.02 13.49
CA LYS A 146 -6.54 4.20 12.26
C LYS A 146 -5.75 5.03 11.26
N LYS A 147 -5.75 4.55 10.01
CA LYS A 147 -5.40 5.33 8.84
C LYS A 147 -6.58 5.32 7.86
N THR A 148 -6.69 6.39 7.08
CA THR A 148 -7.61 6.44 5.94
C THR A 148 -6.82 6.74 4.66
N VAL A 149 -7.03 5.93 3.62
CA VAL A 149 -6.49 6.17 2.28
C VAL A 149 -7.64 6.57 1.37
N VAL A 150 -7.49 7.68 0.65
CA VAL A 150 -8.50 8.22 -0.27
C VAL A 150 -7.93 8.21 -1.68
N PHE A 151 -8.56 7.47 -2.59
CA PHE A 151 -8.16 7.36 -3.99
C PHE A 151 -9.05 8.26 -4.84
N PHE A 152 -8.45 9.26 -5.49
CA PHE A 152 -9.08 10.07 -6.52
C PHE A 152 -8.82 9.43 -7.89
N VAL A 153 -9.85 8.81 -8.45
CA VAL A 153 -9.77 7.99 -9.66
C VAL A 153 -10.89 8.31 -10.63
N MET A 154 -10.57 8.35 -11.92
CA MET A 154 -11.57 8.49 -12.99
C MET A 154 -12.12 7.12 -13.35
N LEU A 155 -13.41 6.91 -13.10
CA LEU A 155 -14.11 5.66 -13.33
C LEU A 155 -15.11 5.81 -14.46
N LYS A 156 -15.29 4.77 -15.27
CA LYS A 156 -16.35 4.73 -16.28
C LYS A 156 -17.69 4.45 -15.60
N LYS A 157 -18.80 4.73 -16.28
CA LYS A 157 -20.10 4.21 -15.83
C LYS A 157 -20.06 2.68 -15.87
N GLY A 158 -20.47 2.03 -14.79
CA GLY A 158 -20.50 0.57 -14.72
C GLY A 158 -20.18 0.03 -13.34
N GLU A 159 -19.89 -1.26 -13.27
CA GLU A 159 -19.43 -1.96 -12.07
C GLU A 159 -17.91 -1.88 -11.95
N HIS A 160 -17.46 -1.73 -10.70
CA HIS A 160 -16.07 -1.58 -10.31
C HIS A 160 -15.79 -2.41 -9.06
N THR A 161 -14.53 -2.73 -8.81
CA THR A 161 -14.11 -3.52 -7.64
C THR A 161 -13.07 -2.79 -6.80
N ILE A 162 -13.13 -3.04 -5.49
CA ILE A 162 -12.11 -2.68 -4.52
C ILE A 162 -11.66 -3.97 -3.85
N ASP A 163 -10.40 -4.33 -4.05
CA ASP A 163 -9.80 -5.52 -3.44
C ASP A 163 -8.94 -5.11 -2.26
N LEU A 164 -9.26 -5.64 -1.08
CA LEU A 164 -8.54 -5.44 0.16
C LEU A 164 -7.74 -6.71 0.48
N ILE A 165 -6.43 -6.66 0.33
CA ILE A 165 -5.54 -7.83 0.37
C ILE A 165 -4.66 -7.74 1.62
N PRO A 166 -4.95 -8.52 2.69
CA PRO A 166 -4.24 -8.43 3.95
C PRO A 166 -2.97 -9.31 4.00
N LYS A 167 -2.04 -8.97 4.90
CA LYS A 167 -0.85 -9.77 5.22
C LYS A 167 -0.46 -9.68 6.70
N PRO A 168 -0.59 -10.74 7.53
CA PRO A 168 -1.50 -11.86 7.33
C PRO A 168 -2.97 -11.47 7.58
N SER A 169 -3.24 -10.34 8.23
CA SER A 169 -4.59 -9.87 8.54
C SER A 169 -4.65 -8.35 8.58
N ALA A 170 -5.86 -7.78 8.56
CA ALA A 170 -6.10 -6.35 8.80
C ALA A 170 -7.51 -6.12 9.36
N PHE A 171 -7.70 -5.08 10.18
CA PHE A 171 -9.02 -4.68 10.64
C PHE A 171 -9.55 -3.53 9.78
N VAL A 172 -10.57 -3.81 8.97
CA VAL A 172 -11.18 -2.83 8.05
C VAL A 172 -12.40 -2.22 8.70
N GLU A 173 -12.42 -0.90 8.82
CA GLU A 173 -13.52 -0.16 9.44
C GLU A 173 -14.59 0.22 8.42
N LYS A 174 -14.17 0.88 7.33
CA LYS A 174 -15.08 1.59 6.42
C LYS A 174 -14.55 1.60 5.00
N ILE A 175 -15.45 1.44 4.04
CA ILE A 175 -15.28 1.90 2.65
C ILE A 175 -16.32 2.99 2.41
N ALA A 176 -15.93 4.11 1.82
CA ALA A 176 -16.85 5.14 1.37
C ALA A 176 -16.51 5.58 -0.06
N ILE A 177 -17.54 5.80 -0.88
CA ILE A 177 -17.42 6.18 -2.28
C ILE A 177 -18.21 7.47 -2.49
N GLN A 178 -17.56 8.44 -3.12
CA GLN A 178 -18.15 9.74 -3.45
C GLN A 178 -17.87 10.11 -4.91
N GLU A 179 -18.93 10.31 -5.70
CA GLU A 179 -18.84 10.79 -7.08
C GLU A 179 -18.81 12.33 -7.14
N PHE A 180 -17.97 12.88 -8.02
CA PHE A 180 -17.85 14.33 -8.24
C PHE A 180 -18.44 14.75 -9.59
N LYS A 181 -19.10 15.92 -9.60
CA LYS A 181 -19.58 16.56 -10.84
C LYS A 181 -18.49 17.38 -11.53
N ASP A 182 -17.70 18.10 -10.74
CA ASP A 182 -16.51 18.82 -11.21
C ASP A 182 -15.28 17.96 -10.95
N SER A 183 -14.52 17.69 -12.00
CA SER A 183 -13.30 16.89 -11.92
C SER A 183 -12.05 17.73 -11.69
N LYS A 184 -12.15 19.07 -11.70
CA LYS A 184 -11.00 19.97 -11.57
C LYS A 184 -10.80 20.51 -10.17
N ASN A 185 -11.85 21.04 -9.56
CA ASN A 185 -11.78 21.60 -8.20
C ASN A 185 -12.53 20.69 -7.25
N VAL A 186 -11.77 19.93 -6.47
CA VAL A 186 -12.30 18.89 -5.62
C VAL A 186 -12.08 19.29 -4.18
N THR A 187 -13.16 19.60 -3.49
CA THR A 187 -13.15 19.70 -2.03
C THR A 187 -13.61 18.36 -1.47
N LEU A 188 -13.15 17.98 -0.28
CA LEU A 188 -13.63 16.82 0.47
C LEU A 188 -13.69 17.19 1.96
N PRO A 189 -14.90 17.27 2.57
CA PRO A 189 -15.01 17.40 4.01
C PRO A 189 -14.56 16.09 4.67
N VAL A 190 -13.68 16.19 5.65
CA VAL A 190 -13.13 15.06 6.40
C VAL A 190 -13.65 15.07 7.82
N ASN A 191 -13.46 16.18 8.54
CA ASN A 191 -13.83 16.38 9.94
C ASN A 191 -13.46 15.20 10.86
N GLU A 192 -12.22 14.73 10.75
CA GLU A 192 -11.71 13.62 11.55
C GLU A 192 -10.61 14.11 12.47
N GLN A 193 -10.61 13.65 13.73
CA GLN A 193 -9.52 13.86 14.67
C GLN A 193 -8.62 12.63 14.68
N ALA A 194 -7.30 12.84 14.64
CA ALA A 194 -6.34 11.77 14.78
C ALA A 194 -6.43 11.15 16.19
N GLU A 195 -6.34 9.82 16.26
CA GLU A 195 -6.11 9.12 17.52
C GLU A 195 -4.70 9.42 18.01
N ASP A 196 -4.58 9.54 19.34
CA ASP A 196 -3.34 9.90 20.00
C ASP A 196 -2.22 8.90 19.67
N GLY A 197 -1.20 9.40 18.98
CA GLY A 197 -0.06 8.60 18.55
C GLY A 197 1.10 9.48 18.12
N ASP A 198 2.29 8.89 18.08
CA ASP A 198 3.54 9.59 17.78
C ASP A 198 3.88 9.47 16.29
N ARG A 199 4.02 10.61 15.61
CA ARG A 199 4.61 10.79 14.27
C ARG A 199 4.27 9.68 13.28
N ARG A 200 2.98 9.49 13.00
CA ARG A 200 2.52 8.38 12.16
C ARG A 200 1.73 8.86 10.93
N PRO A 201 1.66 8.06 9.87
CA PRO A 201 0.70 8.32 8.80
C PRO A 201 -0.73 8.22 9.34
N TRP A 202 -1.56 9.17 8.94
CA TRP A 202 -2.96 9.27 9.36
C TRP A 202 -3.92 9.31 8.16
N PHE A 203 -3.67 10.21 7.21
CA PHE A 203 -4.33 10.20 5.91
C PHE A 203 -3.30 10.00 4.79
N ALA A 204 -3.72 9.33 3.73
CA ALA A 204 -3.03 9.39 2.45
C ALA A 204 -4.06 9.67 1.35
N PHE A 205 -3.76 10.62 0.48
CA PHE A 205 -4.55 10.90 -0.72
C PHE A 205 -3.75 10.46 -1.92
N VAL A 206 -4.37 9.64 -2.76
CA VAL A 206 -3.78 9.03 -3.94
C VAL A 206 -4.44 9.64 -5.16
N LEU A 207 -3.66 10.32 -5.99
CA LEU A 207 -4.13 10.80 -7.28
C LEU A 207 -3.79 9.75 -8.33
N VAL A 208 -4.80 9.20 -8.99
CA VAL A 208 -4.63 8.16 -10.01
C VAL A 208 -4.68 8.84 -11.39
N HIS A 209 -3.50 9.00 -12.01
CA HIS A 209 -3.33 9.65 -13.32
C HIS A 209 -3.93 11.08 -13.39
N ALA A 210 -3.58 11.92 -12.42
CA ALA A 210 -4.04 13.30 -12.36
C ALA A 210 -2.90 14.26 -12.02
N SER A 211 -2.88 15.43 -12.65
CA SER A 211 -1.97 16.50 -12.21
C SER A 211 -2.46 17.13 -10.92
N LEU A 212 -1.54 17.72 -10.14
CA LEU A 212 -1.86 18.47 -8.94
C LEU A 212 -1.25 19.87 -9.01
N LYS A 213 -2.10 20.88 -9.16
CA LYS A 213 -1.66 22.29 -9.16
C LYS A 213 -1.66 22.88 -7.76
N LEU A 214 -2.79 22.75 -7.06
CA LEU A 214 -3.00 23.27 -5.71
C LEU A 214 -3.52 22.19 -4.78
N LEU A 215 -3.02 22.21 -3.55
CA LEU A 215 -3.51 21.44 -2.42
C LEU A 215 -3.77 22.41 -1.27
N THR A 216 -4.99 22.46 -0.76
CA THR A 216 -5.34 23.25 0.44
C THR A 216 -5.82 22.32 1.54
N LEU A 217 -5.28 22.50 2.75
CA LEU A 217 -5.68 21.75 3.94
C LEU A 217 -6.20 22.71 4.99
N ALA A 218 -7.34 22.39 5.58
CA ALA A 218 -7.89 23.08 6.76
C ALA A 218 -7.84 22.14 7.96
N VAL A 219 -7.14 22.56 9.02
CA VAL A 219 -6.79 21.72 10.16
C VAL A 219 -6.91 22.47 11.48
N ASP A 220 -7.15 21.73 12.56
CA ASP A 220 -6.94 22.22 13.92
C ASP A 220 -5.68 21.59 14.52
N ALA A 221 -4.80 22.44 15.04
CA ALA A 221 -3.65 22.04 15.85
C ALA A 221 -3.67 22.78 17.20
N GLN A 222 -3.14 22.15 18.24
CA GLN A 222 -3.11 22.70 19.60
C GLN A 222 -1.73 22.50 20.22
N TYR A 223 -1.19 23.59 20.76
CA TYR A 223 0.04 23.50 21.55
C TYR A 223 -0.21 22.76 22.86
N ARG A 224 0.69 21.83 23.21
CA ARG A 224 0.74 21.24 24.55
C ARG A 224 2.16 21.27 25.06
N LEU A 225 2.31 21.42 26.37
CA LEU A 225 3.62 21.54 26.99
C LEU A 225 4.42 20.25 26.78
N GLY A 226 5.48 20.35 25.98
CA GLY A 226 6.38 19.24 25.66
C GLY A 226 6.00 18.41 24.43
N ASP A 227 4.74 18.45 23.98
CA ASP A 227 4.26 17.54 22.93
C ASP A 227 2.96 18.04 22.26
N SER A 228 3.07 18.79 21.16
CA SER A 228 1.96 19.50 20.52
C SER A 228 1.23 18.64 19.48
N ASP A 229 -0.02 19.00 19.17
CA ASP A 229 -0.73 18.40 18.03
C ASP A 229 -0.15 19.01 16.74
N ASP A 230 0.67 18.26 16.02
CA ASP A 230 1.40 18.74 14.84
C ASP A 230 1.05 17.90 13.60
N ILE A 231 1.10 18.52 12.41
CA ILE A 231 0.85 17.85 11.13
C ILE A 231 2.03 18.04 10.20
N LYS A 232 2.54 16.93 9.66
CA LYS A 232 3.53 16.90 8.59
C LYS A 232 2.85 16.51 7.29
N VAL A 233 3.14 17.27 6.22
CA VAL A 233 2.63 17.03 4.87
C VAL A 233 3.79 16.56 3.99
N ILE A 234 3.60 15.44 3.29
CA ILE A 234 4.57 14.87 2.36
C ILE A 234 3.88 14.71 1.01
N ILE A 235 4.52 15.18 -0.07
CA ILE A 235 4.01 15.06 -1.43
C ILE A 235 5.08 14.36 -2.26
N ASP A 236 4.80 13.17 -2.80
CA ASP A 236 5.75 12.33 -3.54
C ASP A 236 7.11 12.22 -2.85
N ASN A 237 7.10 11.77 -1.59
CA ASN A 237 8.28 11.67 -0.71
C ASN A 237 8.98 13.00 -0.38
N ASN A 238 8.51 14.15 -0.88
CA ASN A 238 9.03 15.47 -0.55
C ASN A 238 8.23 16.07 0.61
N ILE A 239 8.89 16.20 1.77
CA ILE A 239 8.33 16.88 2.95
C ILE A 239 8.13 18.36 2.62
N GLN A 240 6.90 18.84 2.79
CA GLN A 240 6.53 20.23 2.59
C GLN A 240 6.97 21.06 3.80
N LYS A 241 8.16 21.67 3.69
CA LYS A 241 8.78 22.42 4.79
C LYS A 241 8.13 23.79 4.96
N GLN A 242 8.19 24.32 6.17
CA GLN A 242 7.85 25.72 6.44
C GLN A 242 9.10 26.59 6.53
N GLU A 243 9.07 27.74 5.85
CA GLU A 243 10.24 28.62 5.68
C GLU A 243 10.63 29.37 6.94
N HIS A 244 9.66 29.68 7.81
CA HIS A 244 9.84 30.65 8.90
C HIS A 244 10.19 30.02 10.26
N SER A 245 10.39 28.71 10.36
CA SER A 245 10.71 28.05 11.63
C SER A 245 11.74 26.94 11.46
N TYR A 246 12.92 27.09 12.07
CA TYR A 246 13.97 26.07 12.05
C TYR A 246 13.60 24.84 12.89
N LEU A 247 12.99 25.07 14.06
CA LEU A 247 12.59 24.02 15.01
C LEU A 247 11.39 23.20 14.53
N HIS A 248 10.47 23.82 13.80
CA HIS A 248 9.27 23.16 13.27
C HIS A 248 9.30 23.00 11.75
N ARG A 249 10.48 23.07 11.12
CA ARG A 249 10.64 23.10 9.66
C ARG A 249 9.97 21.94 8.91
N PHE A 250 9.75 20.80 9.55
CA PHE A 250 9.15 19.59 8.96
C PHE A 250 7.67 19.38 9.32
N TRP A 251 7.11 20.27 10.14
CA TRP A 251 5.72 20.25 10.57
C TRP A 251 5.00 21.35 9.80
N ALA A 252 4.17 21.03 8.82
CA ALA A 252 3.51 22.05 8.01
C ALA A 252 2.50 22.87 8.82
N PHE A 253 1.97 22.27 9.89
CA PHE A 253 1.11 22.88 10.91
C PHE A 253 1.64 22.48 12.27
N ALA A 254 1.71 23.44 13.19
CA ALA A 254 2.14 23.20 14.56
C ALA A 254 1.32 24.03 15.54
N GLY A 255 1.20 23.54 16.77
CA GLY A 255 0.57 24.31 17.84
C GLY A 255 1.36 25.58 18.19
N SER A 256 0.73 26.76 18.11
CA SER A 256 1.40 28.03 18.42
C SER A 256 1.63 28.27 19.92
N LEU A 257 2.89 28.56 20.29
CA LEU A 257 3.28 28.95 21.65
C LEU A 257 2.63 30.26 22.12
N LEU A 258 2.36 31.19 21.19
CA LEU A 258 1.82 32.53 21.50
C LEU A 258 0.35 32.49 21.98
N LYS A 259 -0.39 31.42 21.64
CA LYS A 259 -1.78 31.21 22.07
C LYS A 259 -1.91 30.24 23.27
N LYS A 260 -0.79 29.84 23.90
CA LYS A 260 -0.69 29.03 25.13
C LYS A 260 -1.59 29.53 26.26
N ILE A 261 -1.87 30.83 26.29
CA ILE A 261 -2.69 31.50 27.32
C ILE A 261 -4.18 31.08 27.25
N LYS A 262 -4.67 30.61 26.09
CA LYS A 262 -6.11 30.34 25.89
C LYS A 262 -6.49 28.85 25.81
N GLN A 263 -5.52 27.92 25.75
CA GLN A 263 -5.77 26.47 25.59
C GLN A 263 -6.78 26.10 24.47
N LYS A 264 -6.86 26.91 23.40
CA LYS A 264 -7.80 26.66 22.29
C LYS A 264 -7.07 25.98 21.12
N LYS A 265 -7.79 25.09 20.43
CA LYS A 265 -7.41 24.62 19.10
C LYS A 265 -7.30 25.82 18.16
N GLU A 266 -6.29 25.78 17.31
CA GLU A 266 -6.05 26.79 16.29
C GLU A 266 -6.40 26.21 14.93
N GLU A 267 -7.47 26.77 14.35
CA GLU A 267 -7.84 26.51 12.97
C GLU A 267 -6.81 27.20 12.06
N GLN A 268 -6.17 26.38 11.22
CA GLN A 268 -5.13 26.79 10.29
C GLN A 268 -5.51 26.30 8.91
N GLU A 269 -5.32 27.15 7.91
CA GLU A 269 -5.47 26.80 6.51
C GLU A 269 -4.15 27.07 5.79
N LYS A 270 -3.73 26.14 4.94
CA LYS A 270 -2.53 26.30 4.14
C LYS A 270 -2.70 25.69 2.77
N THR A 271 -2.21 26.43 1.77
CA THR A 271 -2.19 26.04 0.37
C THR A 271 -0.77 25.74 -0.08
N PHE A 272 -0.59 24.63 -0.79
CA PHE A 272 0.65 24.17 -1.40
C PHE A 272 0.47 24.17 -2.91
N SER A 273 1.50 24.60 -3.65
CA SER A 273 1.49 24.66 -5.12
C SER A 273 2.53 23.71 -5.72
N PRO A 274 2.37 22.38 -5.61
CA PRO A 274 3.40 21.43 -6.02
C PRO A 274 3.59 21.34 -7.53
N ASN A 275 2.61 21.77 -8.34
CA ASN A 275 2.68 21.78 -9.81
C ASN A 275 3.11 20.43 -10.42
N LEU A 276 2.49 19.34 -9.96
CA LEU A 276 2.80 17.99 -10.43
C LEU A 276 2.13 17.71 -11.78
N SER A 277 2.81 16.95 -12.64
CA SER A 277 2.32 16.54 -13.96
C SER A 277 1.23 15.47 -13.86
N LYS A 278 0.65 15.04 -14.99
CA LYS A 278 -0.38 13.98 -14.98
C LYS A 278 0.26 12.61 -14.76
N ALA A 279 0.40 12.21 -13.51
CA ALA A 279 0.90 10.89 -13.14
C ALA A 279 0.17 10.38 -11.89
N ARG A 280 0.72 9.34 -11.29
CA ARG A 280 0.34 8.90 -9.96
C ARG A 280 1.04 9.79 -8.93
N HIS A 281 0.31 10.26 -7.93
CA HIS A 281 0.89 11.05 -6.84
C HIS A 281 0.37 10.63 -5.48
N TYR A 282 1.21 10.79 -4.46
CA TYR A 282 0.87 10.53 -3.07
C TYR A 282 1.00 11.79 -2.23
N ILE A 283 -0.05 12.10 -1.49
CA ILE A 283 -0.08 13.15 -0.48
C ILE A 283 -0.29 12.47 0.86
N GLU A 284 0.71 12.47 1.72
CA GLU A 284 0.62 11.92 3.07
C GLU A 284 0.44 13.01 4.10
N ILE A 285 -0.52 12.80 5.00
CA ILE A 285 -0.74 13.61 6.19
C ILE A 285 -0.34 12.76 7.39
N TRP A 286 0.74 13.18 8.04
CA TRP A 286 1.26 12.55 9.24
C TRP A 286 0.85 13.37 10.45
N ALA A 287 0.30 12.70 11.45
CA ALA A 287 -0.12 13.32 12.70
C ALA A 287 0.89 13.02 13.81
N ASP A 288 1.15 14.04 14.63
CA ASP A 288 1.64 13.89 15.99
C ASP A 288 0.51 14.22 16.96
N ARG A 289 0.23 13.34 17.92
CA ARG A 289 -0.87 13.45 18.89
C ARG A 289 -2.25 13.43 18.22
N THR A 290 -3.08 14.45 18.44
CA THR A 290 -4.53 14.44 18.13
C THR A 290 -5.03 15.65 17.31
N PRO A 291 -4.34 16.07 16.23
CA PRO A 291 -4.83 17.15 15.36
C PRO A 291 -6.15 16.76 14.69
N THR A 292 -6.90 17.75 14.20
CA THR A 292 -8.15 17.54 13.45
C THR A 292 -7.97 18.01 12.01
N LEU A 293 -8.45 17.23 11.04
CA LEU A 293 -8.43 17.55 9.61
C LEU A 293 -9.88 17.81 9.22
N HIS A 294 -10.19 19.06 8.91
CA HIS A 294 -11.54 19.49 8.56
C HIS A 294 -11.86 19.22 7.11
N SER A 295 -10.94 19.60 6.21
CA SER A 295 -11.13 19.40 4.78
C SER A 295 -9.82 19.39 4.02
N ILE A 296 -9.87 18.80 2.83
CA ILE A 296 -8.88 18.92 1.78
C ILE A 296 -9.54 19.52 0.54
N ALA A 297 -8.86 20.43 -0.13
CA ALA A 297 -9.23 20.92 -1.45
C ALA A 297 -8.07 20.74 -2.43
N LEU A 298 -8.39 20.34 -3.65
CA LEU A 298 -7.44 19.96 -4.70
C LEU A 298 -7.83 20.65 -6.00
N GLU A 299 -6.87 21.30 -6.65
CA GLU A 299 -6.97 21.67 -8.07
C GLU A 299 -6.21 20.64 -8.89
N ILE A 300 -6.96 19.75 -9.56
CA ILE A 300 -6.45 18.62 -10.33
C ILE A 300 -6.91 18.66 -11.78
N ASP A 301 -6.26 17.87 -12.63
CA ASP A 301 -6.71 17.60 -14.00
C ASP A 301 -6.57 16.10 -14.28
N PRO A 302 -7.61 15.30 -13.93
CA PRO A 302 -7.53 13.86 -13.97
C PRO A 302 -7.78 13.29 -15.37
N VAL A 303 -7.23 12.10 -15.63
CA VAL A 303 -7.42 11.35 -16.87
C VAL A 303 -8.00 9.97 -16.54
N PHE A 304 -8.87 9.43 -17.40
CA PHE A 304 -9.30 8.04 -17.27
C PHE A 304 -8.09 7.11 -17.31
N SER A 305 -8.01 6.15 -16.39
CA SER A 305 -6.89 5.22 -16.33
C SER A 305 -6.66 4.45 -17.64
N GLN A 306 -7.71 4.27 -18.46
CA GLN A 306 -7.65 3.61 -19.77
C GLN A 306 -7.12 4.53 -20.89
N ASP A 307 -7.23 5.85 -20.71
CA ASP A 307 -6.78 6.88 -21.65
C ASP A 307 -5.46 7.52 -21.20
N ALA A 308 -5.03 7.25 -19.96
CA ALA A 308 -3.75 7.68 -19.45
C ALA A 308 -2.65 7.05 -20.31
N PRO A 309 -1.59 7.81 -20.68
CA PRO A 309 -0.42 7.20 -21.30
C PRO A 309 0.04 6.09 -20.36
N LYS A 310 0.03 4.84 -20.85
CA LYS A 310 0.51 3.70 -20.07
C LYS A 310 1.87 4.11 -19.51
N GLU A 311 2.00 4.14 -18.18
CA GLU A 311 3.35 4.04 -17.60
C GLU A 311 3.99 2.85 -18.31
N PRO A 312 5.21 2.99 -18.88
CA PRO A 312 5.79 1.95 -19.71
C PRO A 312 5.66 0.63 -18.95
N GLU A 313 4.80 -0.26 -19.46
CA GLU A 313 4.57 -1.55 -18.85
C GLU A 313 5.94 -2.21 -18.85
N LYS A 314 6.59 -2.23 -17.68
CA LYS A 314 7.83 -2.97 -17.51
C LYS A 314 7.48 -4.39 -17.89
N ARG A 315 8.02 -4.86 -19.01
CA ARG A 315 7.81 -6.22 -19.52
C ARG A 315 8.11 -7.18 -18.37
N ILE A 316 7.17 -8.05 -18.01
CA ILE A 316 7.40 -9.07 -17.00
C ILE A 316 7.85 -10.33 -17.74
N PRO A 317 9.07 -10.85 -17.51
CA PRO A 317 9.52 -12.04 -18.20
C PRO A 317 8.66 -13.25 -17.85
N THR A 318 8.42 -14.11 -18.83
CA THR A 318 7.67 -15.37 -18.68
C THR A 318 8.57 -16.56 -19.02
N VAL A 319 8.13 -17.78 -18.71
CA VAL A 319 8.91 -18.98 -19.06
C VAL A 319 9.11 -19.11 -20.57
N ASP A 320 8.14 -18.67 -21.38
CA ASP A 320 8.20 -18.73 -22.84
C ASP A 320 8.84 -17.48 -23.47
N ASP A 321 8.89 -16.37 -22.73
CA ASP A 321 9.55 -15.12 -23.11
C ASP A 321 10.42 -14.60 -21.94
N PRO A 322 11.61 -15.20 -21.69
CA PRO A 322 12.39 -14.95 -20.49
C PRO A 322 13.43 -13.85 -20.65
N GLU A 323 13.45 -13.12 -21.77
CA GLU A 323 14.43 -12.04 -21.97
C GLU A 323 14.41 -11.06 -20.78
N TRP A 324 15.58 -10.60 -20.38
CA TRP A 324 15.76 -9.73 -19.23
C TRP A 324 15.36 -8.29 -19.55
N THR A 325 14.80 -7.60 -18.57
CA THR A 325 14.27 -6.23 -18.71
C THR A 325 15.33 -5.15 -18.58
N GLY A 326 16.58 -5.52 -18.32
CA GLY A 326 17.63 -4.61 -17.88
C GLY A 326 17.76 -4.52 -16.35
N ASP A 327 16.88 -5.18 -15.59
CA ASP A 327 17.00 -5.31 -14.14
C ASP A 327 16.43 -6.62 -13.56
N PHE A 328 17.26 -7.41 -12.85
CA PHE A 328 16.83 -8.66 -12.19
C PHE A 328 15.83 -8.46 -11.05
N HIS A 329 15.61 -7.23 -10.60
CA HIS A 329 14.54 -6.95 -9.65
C HIS A 329 13.16 -6.79 -10.28
N ASP A 330 13.09 -6.65 -11.61
CA ASP A 330 11.82 -6.68 -12.33
C ASP A 330 11.28 -8.12 -12.48
N ASP A 331 12.13 -9.15 -12.29
CA ASP A 331 11.71 -10.54 -12.28
C ASP A 331 10.85 -10.85 -11.04
N ILE A 332 9.77 -11.62 -11.24
CA ILE A 332 9.09 -12.31 -10.14
C ILE A 332 10.05 -13.30 -9.47
N GLU A 333 9.89 -13.57 -8.17
CA GLU A 333 10.83 -14.42 -7.41
C GLU A 333 11.02 -15.82 -8.02
N GLU A 334 9.98 -16.38 -8.61
CA GLU A 334 10.00 -17.65 -9.32
C GLU A 334 10.89 -17.62 -10.57
N MET A 335 10.80 -16.56 -11.38
CA MET A 335 11.63 -16.33 -12.56
C MET A 335 13.09 -16.16 -12.14
N LEU A 336 13.33 -15.38 -11.08
CA LEU A 336 14.66 -15.15 -10.55
C LEU A 336 15.31 -16.43 -10.00
N MET A 337 14.54 -17.27 -9.30
CA MET A 337 14.97 -18.59 -8.86
C MET A 337 15.28 -19.50 -10.06
N ALA A 338 14.44 -19.49 -11.11
CA ALA A 338 14.68 -20.26 -12.31
C ALA A 338 15.99 -19.86 -13.01
N ARG A 339 16.27 -18.55 -13.12
CA ARG A 339 17.54 -18.02 -13.66
C ARG A 339 18.75 -18.46 -12.84
N LEU A 340 18.63 -18.45 -11.51
CA LEU A 340 19.68 -18.96 -10.62
C LEU A 340 19.96 -20.44 -10.90
N ILE A 341 18.93 -21.29 -10.86
CA ILE A 341 19.06 -22.72 -11.10
C ILE A 341 19.65 -22.98 -12.49
N PHE A 342 19.24 -22.22 -13.49
CA PHE A 342 19.76 -22.35 -14.85
C PHE A 342 21.24 -21.98 -14.94
N GLY A 343 21.65 -20.87 -14.31
CA GLY A 343 23.05 -20.44 -14.28
C GLY A 343 23.97 -21.40 -13.52
N GLU A 344 23.50 -21.96 -12.40
CA GLU A 344 24.29 -22.83 -11.53
C GLU A 344 24.26 -24.30 -11.96
N ALA A 345 23.15 -24.77 -12.54
CA ALA A 345 22.85 -26.20 -12.60
C ALA A 345 21.99 -26.64 -13.80
N ARG A 346 21.93 -25.88 -14.91
CA ARG A 346 21.15 -26.27 -16.11
C ARG A 346 21.43 -27.69 -16.61
N ASN A 347 22.67 -28.16 -16.50
CA ASN A 347 23.13 -29.48 -16.95
C ASN A 347 23.17 -30.53 -15.84
N GLU A 348 22.72 -30.21 -14.64
CA GLU A 348 22.70 -31.14 -13.50
C GLU A 348 21.37 -31.91 -13.44
N PRO A 349 21.34 -33.06 -12.74
CA PRO A 349 20.09 -33.79 -12.50
C PRO A 349 19.07 -32.95 -11.73
N ARG A 350 17.78 -33.20 -11.94
CA ARG A 350 16.67 -32.51 -11.26
C ARG A 350 16.85 -32.41 -9.75
N ALA A 351 17.32 -33.49 -9.10
CA ALA A 351 17.57 -33.50 -7.67
C ALA A 351 18.58 -32.42 -7.21
N ALA A 352 19.63 -32.15 -8.00
CA ALA A 352 20.59 -31.08 -7.70
C ALA A 352 19.94 -29.69 -7.86
N LYS A 353 19.11 -29.50 -8.89
CA LYS A 353 18.33 -28.27 -9.10
C LYS A 353 17.40 -27.98 -7.92
N GLU A 354 16.69 -29.01 -7.44
CA GLU A 354 15.83 -28.92 -6.26
C GLU A 354 16.64 -28.58 -5.00
N ARG A 355 17.82 -29.18 -4.80
CA ARG A 355 18.70 -28.85 -3.67
C ARG A 355 19.18 -27.40 -3.68
N ILE A 356 19.52 -26.86 -4.85
CA ILE A 356 19.94 -25.46 -5.01
C ILE A 356 18.78 -24.54 -4.64
N ALA A 357 17.58 -24.78 -5.19
CA ALA A 357 16.40 -24.00 -4.88
C ALA A 357 16.06 -24.02 -3.37
N TRP A 358 16.08 -25.21 -2.76
CA TRP A 358 15.88 -25.35 -1.31
C TRP A 358 16.97 -24.69 -0.49
N SER A 359 18.22 -24.62 -0.98
CA SER A 359 19.29 -23.91 -0.28
C SER A 359 19.05 -22.41 -0.17
N VAL A 360 18.41 -21.81 -1.19
CA VAL A 360 17.98 -20.40 -1.15
C VAL A 360 16.89 -20.23 -0.10
N VAL A 361 15.88 -21.10 -0.10
CA VAL A 361 14.80 -21.09 0.90
C VAL A 361 15.37 -21.22 2.31
N ASN A 362 16.29 -22.16 2.53
CA ASN A 362 16.94 -22.37 3.82
C ASN A 362 17.69 -21.11 4.31
N ARG A 363 18.36 -20.38 3.41
CA ARG A 363 19.00 -19.10 3.76
C ARG A 363 17.98 -18.08 4.23
N THR A 364 16.86 -17.94 3.51
CA THR A 364 15.80 -16.98 3.88
C THR A 364 15.13 -17.32 5.21
N GLU A 365 15.07 -18.61 5.56
CA GLU A 365 14.47 -19.11 6.80
C GLU A 365 15.45 -19.21 7.98
N ALA A 366 16.76 -19.06 7.74
CA ALA A 366 17.80 -19.25 8.76
C ALA A 366 17.74 -18.22 9.90
N GLY A 367 17.08 -17.07 9.69
CA GLY A 367 17.00 -16.00 10.69
C GLY A 367 18.36 -15.38 11.05
N SER A 368 19.32 -15.43 10.13
CA SER A 368 20.71 -14.98 10.34
C SER A 368 21.06 -13.75 9.47
N TRP A 369 22.33 -13.58 9.09
CA TRP A 369 22.80 -12.49 8.24
C TRP A 369 22.31 -12.57 6.79
N TRP A 370 21.71 -13.70 6.41
CA TRP A 370 21.04 -13.86 5.12
C TRP A 370 19.79 -12.97 5.01
N PRO A 371 19.54 -12.36 3.85
CA PRO A 371 18.27 -11.70 3.59
C PRO A 371 17.09 -12.66 3.76
N ASN A 372 15.99 -12.17 4.32
CA ASN A 372 14.78 -12.95 4.59
C ASN A 372 13.79 -13.00 3.41
N THR A 373 14.27 -12.73 2.19
CA THR A 373 13.49 -12.81 0.94
C THR A 373 14.28 -13.57 -0.11
N ILE A 374 13.58 -14.27 -1.02
CA ILE A 374 14.21 -15.09 -2.06
C ILE A 374 15.06 -14.19 -2.97
N GLN A 375 14.46 -13.10 -3.44
CA GLN A 375 15.18 -12.13 -4.25
C GLN A 375 16.40 -11.53 -3.54
N GLY A 376 16.28 -11.22 -2.25
CA GLY A 376 17.39 -10.71 -1.45
C GLY A 376 18.53 -11.72 -1.34
N ALA A 377 18.23 -12.99 -1.09
CA ALA A 377 19.22 -14.06 -0.98
C ALA A 377 19.90 -14.36 -2.32
N ILE A 378 19.18 -14.27 -3.44
CA ILE A 378 19.73 -14.49 -4.80
C ILE A 378 20.61 -13.31 -5.23
N LEU A 379 20.15 -12.08 -5.01
CA LEU A 379 20.83 -10.88 -5.52
C LEU A 379 21.78 -10.25 -4.51
N GLN A 380 22.03 -10.94 -3.39
CA GLN A 380 23.05 -10.56 -2.44
C GLN A 380 24.42 -10.49 -3.14
N LYS A 381 25.12 -9.36 -2.95
CA LYS A 381 26.37 -9.07 -3.64
C LYS A 381 27.39 -10.19 -3.43
N GLY A 382 27.84 -10.79 -4.53
CA GLY A 382 28.88 -11.82 -4.53
C GLY A 382 28.39 -13.22 -4.25
N GLN A 383 27.08 -13.43 -4.05
CA GLN A 383 26.55 -14.71 -3.61
C GLN A 383 26.46 -15.76 -4.72
N TYR A 384 26.09 -15.34 -5.93
CA TYR A 384 25.95 -16.21 -7.09
C TYR A 384 26.67 -15.58 -8.27
N ASP A 385 27.58 -16.35 -8.88
CA ASP A 385 28.42 -15.88 -9.97
C ASP A 385 27.65 -15.55 -11.25
N PRO A 386 26.63 -16.34 -11.67
CA PRO A 386 25.88 -16.07 -12.90
C PRO A 386 25.26 -14.67 -12.98
N PHE A 387 24.96 -14.03 -11.85
CA PHE A 387 24.39 -12.67 -11.81
C PHE A 387 25.42 -11.55 -11.97
N LYS A 388 26.71 -11.88 -12.07
CA LYS A 388 27.78 -10.91 -12.33
C LYS A 388 27.92 -10.73 -13.84
N ALA A 389 27.88 -9.48 -14.32
CA ALA A 389 28.00 -9.17 -15.76
C ALA A 389 29.26 -9.71 -16.46
N LYS A 390 30.29 -10.10 -15.70
CA LYS A 390 31.53 -10.68 -16.23
C LYS A 390 31.53 -12.22 -16.25
N ASP A 391 30.50 -12.85 -15.71
CA ASP A 391 30.40 -14.31 -15.66
C ASP A 391 30.02 -14.88 -17.02
N SER A 392 30.58 -16.05 -17.35
CA SER A 392 30.32 -16.72 -18.63
C SER A 392 28.85 -17.16 -18.82
N ASN A 393 28.10 -17.33 -17.73
CA ASN A 393 26.69 -17.69 -17.75
C ASN A 393 25.75 -16.47 -17.71
N TYR A 394 26.26 -15.24 -17.55
CA TYR A 394 25.44 -14.04 -17.41
C TYR A 394 24.46 -13.88 -18.57
N ASP A 395 24.99 -13.94 -19.78
CA ASP A 395 24.23 -13.90 -21.03
C ASP A 395 23.15 -14.97 -21.12
N ASP A 396 23.42 -16.15 -20.56
CA ASP A 396 22.52 -17.28 -20.63
C ASP A 396 21.42 -17.18 -19.55
N ILE A 397 21.65 -16.46 -18.45
CA ILE A 397 20.60 -16.22 -17.46
C ILE A 397 19.76 -14.99 -17.78
N ILE A 398 20.26 -13.99 -18.53
CA ILE A 398 19.45 -12.83 -18.94
C ILE A 398 18.50 -13.19 -20.09
N ASP A 399 18.88 -14.12 -20.96
CA ASP A 399 17.97 -14.68 -21.96
C ASP A 399 18.29 -16.17 -22.18
N PRO A 400 17.67 -17.05 -21.36
CA PRO A 400 17.82 -18.50 -21.46
C PRO A 400 17.44 -19.10 -22.82
N LEU A 401 16.62 -18.40 -23.60
CA LEU A 401 16.15 -18.87 -24.91
C LEU A 401 16.91 -18.23 -26.09
N ARG A 402 17.83 -17.29 -25.84
CA ARG A 402 18.67 -16.63 -26.85
C ARG A 402 19.35 -17.62 -27.80
N LYS A 403 19.90 -18.69 -27.22
CA LYS A 403 20.54 -19.78 -27.97
C LYS A 403 19.48 -20.85 -28.27
N VAL A 404 18.83 -20.72 -29.43
CA VAL A 404 17.71 -21.58 -29.86
C VAL A 404 18.19 -23.02 -30.09
N GLY A 405 18.16 -23.82 -29.03
CA GLY A 405 18.42 -25.26 -29.05
C GLY A 405 17.40 -25.99 -28.18
N GLN A 406 16.84 -27.09 -28.68
CA GLN A 406 15.78 -27.82 -27.97
C GLN A 406 16.21 -28.31 -26.58
N LYS A 407 17.48 -28.67 -26.40
CA LYS A 407 18.07 -29.01 -25.09
C LYS A 407 18.09 -27.83 -24.12
N THR A 408 18.45 -26.64 -24.61
CA THR A 408 18.47 -25.40 -23.81
C THR A 408 17.07 -25.03 -23.34
N LYS A 409 16.08 -25.10 -24.26
CA LYS A 409 14.66 -24.84 -23.93
C LYS A 409 14.13 -25.82 -22.87
N ALA A 410 14.41 -27.12 -23.02
CA ALA A 410 13.99 -28.13 -22.05
C ALA A 410 14.64 -27.92 -20.68
N ALA A 411 15.95 -27.62 -20.64
CA ALA A 411 16.64 -27.33 -19.41
C ALA A 411 16.08 -26.09 -18.70
N TRP A 412 15.78 -25.02 -19.46
CA TRP A 412 15.15 -23.81 -18.93
C TRP A 412 13.77 -24.08 -18.32
N GLN A 413 12.90 -24.78 -19.08
CA GLN A 413 11.57 -25.14 -18.61
C GLN A 413 11.61 -26.04 -17.36
N GLU A 414 12.58 -26.95 -17.27
CA GLU A 414 12.79 -27.76 -16.05
C GLU A 414 13.24 -26.90 -14.87
N CYS A 415 14.16 -25.94 -15.07
CA CYS A 415 14.59 -25.03 -14.00
C CYS A 415 13.42 -24.18 -13.48
N TYR A 416 12.57 -23.67 -14.38
CA TYR A 416 11.35 -22.94 -14.01
C TYR A 416 10.37 -23.85 -13.23
N ALA A 417 10.10 -25.06 -13.70
CA ALA A 417 9.22 -26.00 -13.01
C ALA A 417 9.72 -26.34 -11.59
N VAL A 418 11.03 -26.56 -11.42
CA VAL A 418 11.64 -26.78 -10.10
C VAL A 418 11.46 -25.55 -9.20
N ALA A 419 11.71 -24.35 -9.73
CA ALA A 419 11.48 -23.12 -8.98
C ALA A 419 10.02 -23.00 -8.53
N SER A 420 9.06 -23.23 -9.43
CA SER A 420 7.62 -23.21 -9.14
C SER A 420 7.23 -24.17 -8.02
N GLU A 421 7.69 -25.43 -8.10
CA GLU A 421 7.34 -26.46 -7.13
C GLU A 421 7.92 -26.20 -5.73
N VAL A 422 9.15 -25.71 -5.66
CA VAL A 422 9.82 -25.37 -4.41
C VAL A 422 9.18 -24.15 -3.77
N MET A 423 8.93 -23.09 -4.54
CA MET A 423 8.27 -21.86 -4.07
C MET A 423 6.85 -22.13 -3.57
N ALA A 424 6.11 -23.01 -4.26
CA ALA A 424 4.78 -23.45 -3.85
C ALA A 424 4.78 -24.52 -2.74
N ARG A 425 5.96 -24.93 -2.23
CA ARG A 425 6.12 -25.98 -1.20
C ARG A 425 5.47 -27.32 -1.57
N LYS A 426 5.39 -27.63 -2.86
CA LYS A 426 4.83 -28.90 -3.36
C LYS A 426 5.73 -30.08 -3.03
N THR A 427 7.04 -29.84 -2.93
CA THR A 427 8.03 -30.83 -2.46
C THR A 427 8.34 -30.58 -0.98
N LYS A 428 8.57 -31.63 -0.20
CA LYS A 428 9.13 -31.46 1.15
C LYS A 428 10.60 -31.02 1.04
N ASN A 429 11.04 -30.11 1.92
CA ASN A 429 12.43 -29.71 2.00
C ASN A 429 13.34 -30.93 2.19
N PRO A 430 14.15 -31.31 1.18
CA PRO A 430 14.86 -32.57 1.24
C PRO A 430 16.32 -32.35 1.66
N THR A 431 16.74 -31.13 2.01
CA THR A 431 18.09 -30.82 2.49
C THR A 431 18.12 -29.66 3.50
N PRO A 432 18.98 -29.70 4.52
CA PRO A 432 19.28 -28.52 5.32
C PRO A 432 20.33 -27.61 4.66
N ALA A 433 20.83 -27.90 3.45
CA ALA A 433 21.94 -27.18 2.84
C ALA A 433 21.71 -25.67 2.78
N THR A 434 22.73 -24.89 3.09
CA THR A 434 22.77 -23.42 2.90
C THR A 434 23.88 -23.01 1.95
N HIS A 435 24.80 -23.91 1.60
CA HIS A 435 25.94 -23.64 0.73
C HIS A 435 26.13 -24.78 -0.26
N PHE A 436 26.69 -24.49 -1.42
CA PHE A 436 27.08 -25.48 -2.40
C PHE A 436 28.22 -24.95 -3.30
N HIS A 437 28.90 -25.86 -4.00
CA HIS A 437 29.82 -25.51 -5.08
C HIS A 437 29.83 -26.57 -6.19
N GLY A 438 30.22 -26.16 -7.40
CA GLY A 438 30.44 -27.04 -8.56
C GLY A 438 31.90 -27.50 -8.72
N ILE A 439 32.26 -27.95 -9.93
CA ILE A 439 33.55 -28.59 -10.28
C ILE A 439 34.77 -27.65 -10.10
N GLY A 440 34.57 -26.34 -10.20
CA GLY A 440 35.67 -25.35 -10.16
C GLY A 440 36.32 -25.14 -8.80
N VAL A 441 35.79 -25.74 -7.74
CA VAL A 441 36.29 -25.58 -6.37
C VAL A 441 36.49 -26.95 -5.72
N THR A 442 37.65 -27.18 -5.12
CA THR A 442 37.90 -28.40 -4.35
C THR A 442 37.16 -28.34 -3.01
N ARG A 443 36.67 -29.49 -2.55
CA ARG A 443 36.02 -29.62 -1.23
C ARG A 443 36.88 -29.04 -0.10
N ASP A 444 38.16 -29.41 -0.02
CA ASP A 444 39.07 -28.96 1.04
C ASP A 444 39.19 -27.43 1.09
N TRP A 445 39.31 -26.78 -0.06
CA TRP A 445 39.33 -25.32 -0.13
C TRP A 445 38.01 -24.71 0.35
N PHE A 446 36.87 -25.27 -0.08
CA PHE A 446 35.54 -24.75 0.25
C PHE A 446 35.23 -24.90 1.74
N GLU A 447 35.50 -26.09 2.31
CA GLU A 447 35.38 -26.33 3.74
C GLU A 447 36.30 -25.40 4.52
N LYS A 448 37.53 -25.15 4.08
CA LYS A 448 38.47 -24.27 4.81
C LYS A 448 38.11 -22.78 4.75
N HIS A 449 37.59 -22.27 3.62
CA HIS A 449 37.47 -20.83 3.38
C HIS A 449 36.04 -20.30 3.31
N VAL A 450 35.07 -21.14 2.99
CA VAL A 450 33.66 -20.72 2.83
C VAL A 450 32.80 -21.25 3.97
N VAL A 451 33.00 -22.52 4.36
CA VAL A 451 32.21 -23.16 5.42
C VAL A 451 33.11 -23.82 6.50
N PRO A 452 34.00 -23.05 7.18
CA PRO A 452 34.96 -23.60 8.16
C PRO A 452 34.32 -24.30 9.35
N GLN A 453 33.08 -23.94 9.68
CA GLN A 453 32.27 -24.59 10.72
C GLN A 453 31.14 -25.44 10.14
N GLY A 454 31.11 -25.58 8.81
CA GLY A 454 30.09 -26.34 8.13
C GLY A 454 30.38 -27.84 8.08
N ARG A 455 29.39 -28.57 7.58
CA ARG A 455 29.50 -30.00 7.30
C ARG A 455 29.07 -30.26 5.86
N PHE A 456 29.86 -31.09 5.17
CA PHE A 456 29.43 -31.71 3.93
C PHE A 456 28.19 -32.57 4.17
N LEU A 457 27.22 -32.46 3.27
CA LEU A 457 25.98 -33.23 3.33
C LEU A 457 25.98 -34.35 2.30
N GLU A 458 26.12 -33.98 1.03
CA GLU A 458 26.04 -34.89 -0.10
C GLU A 458 26.60 -34.24 -1.37
N LYS A 459 26.85 -35.07 -2.40
CA LYS A 459 27.16 -34.63 -3.75
C LYS A 459 26.14 -35.22 -4.71
N ILE A 460 25.49 -34.37 -5.51
CA ILE A 460 24.55 -34.78 -6.54
C ILE A 460 25.05 -34.25 -7.87
N GLY A 461 25.30 -35.16 -8.82
CA GLY A 461 25.98 -34.81 -10.06
C GLY A 461 27.33 -34.18 -9.76
N ASN A 462 27.55 -32.96 -10.23
CA ASN A 462 28.79 -32.23 -10.01
C ASN A 462 28.73 -31.24 -8.84
N THR A 463 27.60 -31.14 -8.16
CA THR A 463 27.38 -30.15 -7.10
C THR A 463 27.52 -30.78 -5.71
N SER A 464 28.40 -30.23 -4.89
CA SER A 464 28.58 -30.61 -3.49
C SER A 464 27.80 -29.65 -2.58
N PHE A 465 27.02 -30.18 -1.64
CA PHE A 465 26.14 -29.42 -0.74
C PHE A 465 26.63 -29.46 0.71
N TYR A 466 26.46 -28.34 1.41
CA TYR A 466 26.93 -28.14 2.78
C TYR A 466 25.88 -27.42 3.62
N TRP A 467 25.84 -27.77 4.89
CA TRP A 467 25.19 -26.96 5.93
C TRP A 467 26.25 -26.22 6.71
N SER A 468 25.99 -24.96 7.07
CA SER A 468 26.82 -24.18 7.99
C SER A 468 25.93 -23.53 9.05
N PRO A 469 26.32 -23.50 10.33
CA PRO A 469 25.59 -22.86 11.43
C PRO A 469 25.53 -21.32 11.37
N ASN A 470 26.09 -20.74 10.29
CA ASN A 470 26.61 -19.37 10.16
C ASN A 470 27.98 -19.22 10.81
#